data_AF-A0A6C0FPQ2-F1
#
_entry.id   AF-A0A6C0FPQ2-F1
#
_cell.length_a   1.000
_cell.length_b   1.000
_cell.length_c   1.000
_cell.angle_alpha   90.00
_cell.angle_beta   90.00
_cell.angle_gamma   90.00
#
_symmetry.space_group_name_H-M   'P 1'
#
loop_
_entity.id
_entity.type
_entity.pdbx_description
1 polymer ?
#
loop_
_entity_poly.entity_id
_entity_poly.type
_entity_poly.pdbx_seq_one_letter_code
_entity_poly.pdbx_strand_id
1 'polypeptide(L)'
;MRTASDASWGEVDELLTTGEVARLLGASRQHVVNLTERGDLPYEMSGAHRRVRRSDVDRLRYSTQRLSADQRRSLYLAFATAGKLVLHPELVELARENLAHMRTRHTRGRPAQWLAQWQQLLDGPFDDLLLALTSPSQRSRELRQNSPFAGVLTEDERLAALDAAR
;
A
#
# COMPACT_ATOMS: atom_id res chain seq x y z
N MET A 1 -0.76 24.49 -27.86
CA MET A 1 0.60 24.72 -27.32
C MET A 1 0.51 24.58 -25.80
N ARG A 2 1.36 23.72 -25.22
CA ARG A 2 1.62 23.41 -23.78
C ARG A 2 1.40 24.61 -22.84
N THR A 3 1.02 24.53 -21.56
CA THR A 3 0.92 23.47 -20.52
C THR A 3 0.32 24.09 -19.25
N ALA A 4 -0.12 23.23 -18.33
CA ALA A 4 -0.10 23.37 -16.86
C ALA A 4 -1.47 23.35 -16.20
N SER A 5 -1.85 22.15 -15.75
CA SER A 5 -2.62 21.98 -14.52
C SER A 5 -2.10 20.73 -13.82
N ASP A 6 -1.03 20.94 -13.04
CA ASP A 6 -0.58 20.09 -11.96
C ASP A 6 -1.77 19.80 -11.02
N ALA A 7 -2.36 18.62 -11.14
CA ALA A 7 -3.17 18.06 -10.08
C ALA A 7 -2.26 17.14 -9.26
N SER A 8 -1.51 17.79 -8.36
CA SER A 8 -0.57 17.22 -7.41
C SER A 8 -1.21 16.19 -6.49
N TRP A 9 -0.62 14.99 -6.42
CA TRP A 9 -0.63 14.18 -5.20
C TRP A 9 0.14 14.93 -4.11
N GLY A 10 -0.57 15.84 -3.45
CA GLY A 10 -0.06 16.72 -2.42
C GLY A 10 -0.44 16.26 -1.02
N GLU A 11 -0.26 14.98 -0.70
CA GLU A 11 0.27 14.66 0.63
C GLU A 11 1.72 14.29 0.37
N VAL A 12 2.63 15.22 0.63
CA VAL A 12 4.07 15.02 0.40
C VAL A 12 4.47 13.78 1.20
N ASP A 13 4.80 12.67 0.53
CA ASP A 13 5.33 11.48 1.19
C ASP A 13 6.53 11.92 2.04
N GLU A 14 6.33 11.90 3.35
CA GLU A 14 7.17 12.61 4.30
C GLU A 14 8.61 12.08 4.20
N LEU A 15 9.55 12.98 3.87
CA LEU A 15 10.96 12.67 3.77
C LEU A 15 11.60 12.72 5.15
N LEU A 16 11.87 11.54 5.70
CA LEU A 16 12.47 11.39 7.02
C LEU A 16 13.98 11.41 6.97
N THR A 17 14.58 11.99 7.99
CA THR A 17 16.01 11.83 8.27
C THR A 17 16.30 10.41 8.76
N THR A 18 17.54 9.94 8.57
CA THR A 18 17.99 8.65 9.13
C THR A 18 17.82 8.56 10.65
N GLY A 19 17.81 9.69 11.36
CA GLY A 19 17.53 9.73 12.81
C GLY A 19 16.04 9.51 13.13
N GLU A 20 15.12 10.08 12.36
CA GLU A 20 13.68 9.83 12.50
C GLU A 20 13.33 8.40 12.12
N VAL A 21 13.93 7.89 11.04
CA VAL A 21 13.81 6.48 10.65
C VAL A 21 14.29 5.58 11.78
N ALA A 22 15.44 5.86 12.40
CA ALA A 22 15.98 5.06 13.49
C ALA A 22 15.02 5.01 14.70
N ARG A 23 14.49 6.18 15.08
CA ARG A 23 13.51 6.31 16.16
C ARG A 23 12.23 5.54 15.84
N LEU A 24 11.74 5.67 14.61
CA LEU A 24 10.60 4.89 14.14
C LEU A 24 10.95 3.43 14.28
N LEU A 25 11.93 2.92 13.52
CA LEU A 25 12.40 1.52 13.47
C LEU A 25 12.76 0.90 14.83
N GLY A 26 13.01 1.69 15.88
CA GLY A 26 13.50 1.18 17.16
C GLY A 26 14.93 0.68 17.05
N ALA A 27 15.71 1.25 16.13
CA ALA A 27 17.07 0.84 15.79
C ALA A 27 18.05 2.00 15.99
N SER A 28 19.35 1.72 15.88
CA SER A 28 20.37 2.77 15.88
C SER A 28 20.42 3.50 14.54
N ARG A 29 20.85 4.78 14.54
CA ARG A 29 21.06 5.54 13.30
C ARG A 29 22.08 4.86 12.37
N GLN A 30 23.13 4.26 12.93
CA GLN A 30 24.12 3.51 12.16
C GLN A 30 23.50 2.29 11.46
N HIS A 31 22.54 1.62 12.10
CA HIS A 31 21.82 0.51 11.46
C HIS A 31 21.00 0.99 10.26
N VAL A 32 20.31 2.13 10.37
CA VAL A 32 19.60 2.75 9.24
C VAL A 32 20.56 3.10 8.10
N VAL A 33 21.71 3.68 8.42
CA VAL A 33 22.76 3.96 7.42
C VAL A 33 23.19 2.67 6.71
N ASN A 34 23.46 1.61 7.45
CA ASN A 34 23.83 0.32 6.87
C ASN A 34 22.74 -0.25 5.94
N LEU A 35 21.46 -0.10 6.30
CA LEU A 35 20.33 -0.51 5.45
C LEU A 35 20.28 0.27 4.14
N THR A 36 20.53 1.59 4.20
CA THR A 36 20.60 2.42 2.99
C THR A 36 21.80 2.08 2.10
N GLU A 37 22.96 1.79 2.69
CA GLU A 37 24.19 1.47 1.94
C GLU A 37 24.14 0.08 1.30
N ARG A 38 23.42 -0.87 1.89
CA ARG A 38 23.20 -2.21 1.34
C ARG A 38 22.06 -2.27 0.32
N GLY A 39 21.27 -1.20 0.19
CA GLY A 39 20.13 -1.11 -0.71
C GLY A 39 18.82 -1.68 -0.13
N ASP A 40 18.80 -2.08 1.13
CA ASP A 40 17.62 -2.64 1.81
C ASP A 40 16.57 -1.56 2.17
N LEU A 41 16.98 -0.29 2.20
CA LEU A 41 16.12 0.84 2.45
C LEU A 41 16.38 1.94 1.40
N PRO A 42 15.43 2.17 0.47
CA PRO A 42 15.55 3.24 -0.51
C PRO A 42 15.73 4.60 0.16
N TYR A 43 16.54 5.46 -0.45
CA TYR A 43 16.76 6.81 0.03
C TYR A 43 17.02 7.76 -1.13
N GLU A 44 16.80 9.05 -0.86
CA GLU A 44 17.12 10.16 -1.73
C GLU A 44 18.14 11.07 -1.05
N MET A 45 18.88 11.84 -1.83
CA MET A 45 19.80 12.84 -1.30
C MET A 45 19.11 14.20 -1.24
N SER A 46 19.07 14.79 -0.04
CA SER A 46 18.70 16.20 0.16
C SER A 46 19.95 16.94 0.59
N GLY A 47 20.65 17.52 -0.38
CA GLY A 47 22.00 18.04 -0.20
C GLY A 47 22.97 16.92 0.19
N ALA A 48 23.67 17.08 1.32
CA ALA A 48 24.62 16.10 1.85
C ALA A 48 23.99 14.97 2.66
N HIS A 49 22.67 14.96 2.86
CA HIS A 49 22.01 14.04 3.78
C HIS A 49 21.03 13.10 3.08
N ARG A 50 21.07 11.82 3.47
CA ARG A 50 20.06 10.83 3.09
C ARG A 50 18.68 11.19 3.67
N ARG A 51 17.65 11.05 2.86
CA ARG A 51 16.23 11.17 3.19
C ARG A 51 15.53 9.89 2.78
N VAL A 52 14.72 9.35 3.65
CA VAL A 52 13.99 8.10 3.41
C VAL A 52 12.51 8.43 3.43
N ARG A 53 11.78 7.96 2.43
CA ARG A 53 10.33 8.13 2.38
C ARG A 53 9.67 7.39 3.53
N ARG A 54 8.67 8.01 4.18
CA ARG A 54 7.90 7.38 5.26
C ARG A 54 7.33 6.04 4.81
N SER A 55 6.85 5.98 3.58
CA SER A 55 6.33 4.76 2.91
C SER A 55 7.34 3.61 2.87
N ASP A 56 8.62 3.89 2.62
CA ASP A 56 9.70 2.90 2.60
C ASP A 56 10.09 2.42 4.01
N VAL A 57 10.14 3.35 4.99
CA VAL A 57 10.37 2.99 6.40
C VAL A 57 9.28 2.05 6.90
N ASP A 58 8.03 2.36 6.57
CA ASP A 58 6.91 1.50 6.92
C ASP A 58 7.07 0.14 6.26
N ARG A 59 7.32 0.06 4.94
CA ARG A 59 7.55 -1.21 4.24
C ARG A 59 8.57 -2.11 4.94
N LEU A 60 9.73 -1.55 5.31
CA LEU A 60 10.80 -2.28 6.02
C LEU A 60 10.39 -2.71 7.44
N ARG A 61 9.65 -1.86 8.15
CA ARG A 61 9.11 -2.18 9.48
C ARG A 61 8.27 -3.44 9.45
N TYR A 62 7.41 -3.57 8.46
CA TYR A 62 6.52 -4.73 8.37
C TYR A 62 7.17 -5.95 7.72
N SER A 63 8.27 -5.82 6.97
CA SER A 63 9.05 -6.98 6.54
C SER A 63 9.80 -7.67 7.69
N THR A 64 10.13 -6.93 8.77
CA THR A 64 10.81 -7.49 9.95
C THR A 64 9.88 -8.14 10.97
N GLN A 65 8.57 -7.86 10.93
CA GLN A 65 7.57 -8.53 11.77
C GLN A 65 6.99 -9.75 11.02
N ARG A 66 7.02 -10.93 11.64
CA ARG A 66 6.32 -12.10 11.09
C ARG A 66 4.82 -11.78 11.00
N LEU A 67 4.29 -11.71 9.78
CA LEU A 67 2.85 -11.59 9.54
C LEU A 67 2.11 -12.73 10.24
N SER A 68 0.98 -12.41 10.87
CA SER A 68 0.06 -13.44 11.35
C SER A 68 -0.44 -14.28 10.17
N ALA A 69 -0.93 -15.49 10.43
CA ALA A 69 -1.48 -16.34 9.37
C ALA A 69 -2.60 -15.64 8.59
N ASP A 70 -3.44 -14.87 9.28
CA ASP A 70 -4.51 -14.08 8.67
C ASP A 70 -3.98 -12.93 7.79
N GLN A 71 -2.98 -12.20 8.29
CA GLN A 71 -2.34 -11.12 7.51
C GLN A 71 -1.63 -11.65 6.27
N ARG A 72 -1.02 -12.84 6.35
CA ARG A 72 -0.41 -13.51 5.20
C ARG A 72 -1.46 -13.91 4.17
N ARG A 73 -2.57 -14.53 4.60
CA ARG A 73 -3.69 -14.87 3.70
C ARG A 73 -4.24 -13.63 3.00
N SER A 74 -4.51 -12.56 3.75
CA SER A 74 -4.96 -11.28 3.21
C SER A 74 -3.98 -10.71 2.17
N LEU A 75 -2.68 -10.79 2.43
CA LEU A 75 -1.65 -10.31 1.50
C LEU A 75 -1.58 -11.15 0.22
N TYR A 76 -1.70 -12.47 0.32
CA TYR A 76 -1.69 -13.36 -0.85
C TYR A 76 -2.93 -13.17 -1.73
N LEU A 77 -4.11 -12.98 -1.12
CA LEU A 77 -5.30 -12.57 -1.86
C LEU A 77 -5.07 -11.25 -2.60
N ALA A 78 -4.42 -10.27 -1.96
CA ALA A 78 -4.13 -9.01 -2.60
C ALA A 78 -3.09 -9.12 -3.73
N PHE A 79 -2.09 -10.01 -3.63
CA PHE A 79 -1.18 -10.29 -4.74
C PHE A 79 -1.92 -10.88 -5.93
N ALA A 80 -2.81 -11.85 -5.70
CA ALA A 80 -3.62 -12.45 -6.76
C ALA A 80 -4.54 -11.40 -7.41
N THR A 81 -5.23 -10.59 -6.60
CA THR A 81 -6.04 -9.47 -7.09
C THR A 81 -5.21 -8.50 -7.92
N ALA A 82 -4.05 -8.06 -7.42
CA ALA A 82 -3.17 -7.14 -8.14
C ALA A 82 -2.71 -7.72 -9.48
N GLY A 83 -2.29 -8.99 -9.51
CA GLY A 83 -1.91 -9.67 -10.75
C GLY A 83 -3.06 -9.74 -11.75
N LYS A 84 -4.28 -10.03 -11.28
CA LYS A 84 -5.46 -10.05 -12.15
C LYS A 84 -5.82 -8.67 -12.69
N LEU A 85 -5.75 -7.62 -11.86
CA LEU A 85 -6.00 -6.25 -12.30
C LEU A 85 -4.99 -5.79 -13.36
N VAL A 86 -3.72 -6.20 -13.27
CA VAL A 86 -2.70 -5.88 -14.29
C VAL A 86 -3.07 -6.49 -15.64
N LEU A 87 -3.59 -7.71 -15.65
CA LEU A 87 -4.01 -8.41 -16.88
C LEU A 87 -5.38 -7.93 -17.39
N HIS A 88 -6.24 -7.48 -16.47
CA HIS A 88 -7.64 -7.13 -16.70
C HIS A 88 -7.98 -5.80 -16.00
N PRO A 89 -7.44 -4.66 -16.49
CA PRO A 89 -7.64 -3.35 -15.86
C PRO A 89 -9.11 -2.90 -15.84
N GLU A 90 -9.96 -3.44 -16.71
CA GLU A 90 -11.40 -3.19 -16.71
C GLU A 90 -12.09 -3.62 -15.40
N LEU A 91 -11.52 -4.56 -14.65
CA LEU A 91 -12.04 -5.01 -13.35
C LEU A 91 -11.93 -3.94 -12.25
N VAL A 92 -11.23 -2.84 -12.50
CA VAL A 92 -11.24 -1.67 -11.61
C VAL A 92 -12.65 -1.08 -11.51
N GLU A 93 -13.46 -1.14 -12.57
CA GLU A 93 -14.85 -0.63 -12.51
C GLU A 93 -15.71 -1.42 -11.53
N LEU A 94 -15.56 -2.75 -11.49
CA LEU A 94 -16.23 -3.59 -10.50
C LEU A 94 -15.86 -3.16 -9.07
N ALA A 95 -14.59 -2.82 -8.84
CA ALA A 95 -14.16 -2.32 -7.54
C ALA A 95 -14.77 -0.94 -7.21
N ARG A 96 -14.93 -0.05 -8.20
CA ARG A 96 -15.61 1.24 -8.01
C ARG A 96 -17.09 1.06 -7.66
N GLU A 97 -17.79 0.15 -8.34
CA GLU A 97 -19.18 -0.19 -8.05
C GLU A 97 -19.34 -0.74 -6.62
N ASN A 98 -18.50 -1.71 -6.25
CA ASN A 98 -18.47 -2.25 -4.89
C ASN A 98 -18.22 -1.17 -3.85
N LEU A 99 -17.26 -0.27 -4.10
CA LEU A 99 -16.95 0.84 -3.21
C LEU A 99 -18.13 1.79 -3.03
N ALA A 100 -18.84 2.13 -4.12
CA ALA A 100 -20.04 2.95 -4.06
C ALA A 100 -21.10 2.30 -3.17
N HIS A 101 -21.34 1.00 -3.33
CA HIS A 101 -22.26 0.24 -2.46
C HIS A 101 -21.81 0.25 -0.99
N MET A 102 -20.54 0.00 -0.70
CA MET A 102 -20.01 0.01 0.68
C MET A 102 -20.20 1.36 1.37
N ARG A 103 -20.00 2.46 0.62
CA ARG A 103 -20.16 3.84 1.13
C ARG A 103 -21.60 4.18 1.52
N THR A 104 -22.60 3.60 0.85
CA THR A 104 -24.00 3.78 1.27
C THR A 104 -24.28 3.19 2.65
N ARG A 105 -23.57 2.13 3.03
CA ARG A 105 -23.72 1.44 4.32
C ARG A 105 -22.85 2.05 5.43
N HIS A 106 -21.74 2.68 5.06
CA HIS A 106 -20.77 3.25 5.98
C HIS A 106 -20.55 4.75 5.72
N THR A 107 -21.47 5.57 6.21
CA THR A 107 -21.50 7.01 5.93
C THR A 107 -20.57 7.84 6.83
N ARG A 108 -20.17 7.34 8.01
CA ARG A 108 -19.28 8.06 8.96
C ARG A 108 -18.35 7.12 9.73
N GLY A 109 -17.33 7.71 10.38
CA GLY A 109 -16.39 7.00 11.26
C GLY A 109 -15.18 6.41 10.53
N ARG A 110 -14.41 5.56 11.24
CA ARG A 110 -13.18 4.94 10.71
C ARG A 110 -13.38 4.16 9.40
N PRO A 111 -14.46 3.38 9.20
CA PRO A 111 -14.69 2.70 7.91
C PRO A 111 -14.82 3.69 6.75
N ALA A 112 -15.52 4.81 6.93
CA ALA A 112 -15.69 5.82 5.88
C ALA A 112 -14.34 6.45 5.45
N GLN A 113 -13.37 6.58 6.37
CA GLN A 113 -12.03 7.08 6.04
C GLN A 113 -11.26 6.11 5.14
N TRP A 114 -11.34 4.80 5.39
CA TRP A 114 -10.71 3.80 4.53
C TRP A 114 -11.36 3.73 3.15
N LEU A 115 -12.69 3.85 3.08
CA LEU A 115 -13.41 3.91 1.80
C LEU A 115 -13.07 5.17 0.99
N ALA A 116 -12.83 6.32 1.65
CA ALA A 116 -12.36 7.52 0.98
C ALA A 116 -10.94 7.34 0.41
N GLN A 117 -10.04 6.67 1.13
CA GLN A 117 -8.71 6.34 0.62
C GLN A 117 -8.77 5.36 -0.55
N TRP A 118 -9.67 4.37 -0.52
CA TRP A 118 -9.89 3.49 -1.66
C TRP A 118 -10.39 4.24 -2.89
N GLN A 119 -11.28 5.22 -2.72
CA GLN A 119 -11.73 6.07 -3.83
C GLN A 119 -10.56 6.79 -4.48
N GLN A 120 -9.71 7.43 -3.68
CA GLN A 120 -8.52 8.11 -4.19
C GLN A 120 -7.59 7.17 -4.96
N LEU A 121 -7.33 5.97 -4.44
CA LEU A 121 -6.49 4.97 -5.12
C LEU A 121 -7.11 4.49 -6.44
N LEU A 122 -8.44 4.31 -6.49
CA LEU A 122 -9.14 3.88 -7.71
C LEU A 122 -9.23 5.00 -8.76
N ASP A 123 -9.20 6.27 -8.35
CA ASP A 123 -9.22 7.43 -9.25
C ASP A 123 -7.81 7.90 -9.65
N GLY A 124 -6.78 7.28 -9.07
CA GLY A 124 -5.39 7.67 -9.20
C GLY A 124 -4.54 6.80 -10.12
N PRO A 125 -3.20 6.97 -10.06
CA PRO A 125 -2.25 6.15 -10.81
C PRO A 125 -2.38 4.67 -10.43
N PHE A 126 -2.31 3.81 -11.44
CA PHE A 126 -2.45 2.37 -11.24
C PHE A 126 -1.33 1.79 -10.35
N ASP A 127 -0.11 2.32 -10.45
CA ASP A 127 1.03 1.89 -9.64
C ASP A 127 0.78 2.12 -8.13
N ASP A 128 0.14 3.23 -7.76
CA ASP A 128 -0.20 3.53 -6.37
C ASP A 128 -1.26 2.56 -5.83
N LEU A 129 -2.22 2.17 -6.67
CA LEU A 129 -3.19 1.13 -6.34
C LEU A 129 -2.51 -0.23 -6.10
N LEU A 130 -1.61 -0.62 -6.99
CA LEU A 130 -0.85 -1.88 -6.86
C LEU A 130 0.02 -1.86 -5.60
N LEU A 131 0.71 -0.75 -5.32
CA LEU A 131 1.52 -0.60 -4.11
C LEU A 131 0.66 -0.68 -2.85
N ALA A 132 -0.51 -0.03 -2.85
CA ALA A 132 -1.43 -0.06 -1.72
C ALA A 132 -1.95 -1.48 -1.43
N LEU A 133 -2.25 -2.26 -2.48
CA LEU A 133 -2.69 -3.66 -2.35
C LEU A 133 -1.58 -4.56 -1.79
N THR A 134 -0.37 -4.43 -2.31
CA THR A 134 0.71 -5.42 -2.17
C THR A 134 1.71 -5.09 -1.06
N SER A 135 1.66 -3.88 -0.48
CA SER A 135 2.58 -3.50 0.58
C SER A 135 2.25 -4.19 1.93
N PRO A 136 3.27 -4.60 2.70
CA PRO A 136 3.07 -5.12 4.06
C PRO A 136 2.73 -4.01 5.08
N SER A 137 2.65 -2.74 4.67
CA SER A 137 2.39 -1.60 5.55
C SER A 137 1.14 -1.73 6.43
N GLN A 138 1.11 -1.11 7.61
CA GLN A 138 -0.12 -1.06 8.42
C GLN A 138 -1.26 -0.38 7.65
N ARG A 139 -0.98 0.71 6.94
CA ARG A 139 -1.96 1.36 6.07
C ARG A 139 -2.55 0.37 5.07
N SER A 140 -1.71 -0.37 4.34
CA SER A 140 -2.14 -1.40 3.39
C SER A 140 -2.89 -2.55 4.04
N ARG A 141 -2.52 -2.94 5.27
CA ARG A 141 -3.23 -3.95 6.06
C ARG A 141 -4.65 -3.49 6.42
N GLU A 142 -4.82 -2.25 6.85
CA GLU A 142 -6.14 -1.66 7.15
C GLU A 142 -6.98 -1.51 5.88
N LEU A 143 -6.37 -1.08 4.77
CA LEU A 143 -7.02 -1.00 3.47
C LEU A 143 -7.53 -2.38 3.01
N ARG A 144 -6.70 -3.43 3.10
CA ARG A 144 -7.11 -4.80 2.71
C ARG A 144 -8.25 -5.36 3.56
N GLN A 145 -8.36 -4.98 4.84
CA GLN A 145 -9.51 -5.36 5.68
C GLN A 145 -10.81 -4.71 5.21
N ASN A 146 -10.74 -3.60 4.48
CA ASN A 146 -11.88 -2.84 3.95
C ASN A 146 -11.89 -2.85 2.41
N SER A 147 -11.48 -3.96 1.81
CA SER A 147 -11.22 -4.06 0.36
C SER A 147 -12.51 -4.00 -0.50
N PRO A 148 -12.54 -3.19 -1.58
CA PRO A 148 -13.64 -3.17 -2.54
C PRO A 148 -13.52 -4.22 -3.66
N PHE A 149 -12.55 -5.13 -3.60
CA PHE A 149 -12.24 -6.08 -4.70
C PHE A 149 -13.00 -7.42 -4.61
N ALA A 150 -14.15 -7.44 -3.92
CA ALA A 150 -15.01 -8.62 -3.90
C ALA A 150 -15.46 -8.99 -5.32
N GLY A 151 -15.35 -10.27 -5.69
CA GLY A 151 -15.72 -10.76 -7.02
C GLY A 151 -14.68 -10.56 -8.12
N VAL A 152 -13.56 -9.89 -7.86
CA VAL A 152 -12.45 -9.82 -8.83
C VAL A 152 -11.82 -11.20 -9.04
N LEU A 153 -11.53 -11.90 -7.95
CA LEU A 153 -11.06 -13.28 -8.01
C LEU A 153 -12.25 -14.23 -8.11
N THR A 154 -12.13 -15.25 -8.96
CA THR A 154 -13.01 -16.42 -8.92
C THR A 154 -12.74 -17.22 -7.64
N GLU A 155 -13.65 -18.12 -7.27
CA GLU A 155 -13.43 -18.95 -6.07
C GLU A 155 -12.20 -19.85 -6.23
N ASP A 156 -11.94 -20.37 -7.43
CA ASP A 156 -10.75 -21.20 -7.68
C ASP A 156 -9.45 -20.39 -7.54
N GLU A 157 -9.38 -19.18 -8.09
CA GLU A 157 -8.24 -18.27 -7.92
C GLU A 157 -8.03 -17.88 -6.45
N ARG A 158 -9.14 -17.62 -5.74
CA ARG A 158 -9.13 -17.29 -4.32
C ARG A 158 -8.59 -18.46 -3.48
N LEU A 159 -9.04 -19.68 -3.75
CA LEU A 159 -8.57 -20.88 -3.06
C LEU A 159 -7.09 -21.15 -3.36
N ALA A 160 -6.66 -21.01 -4.62
CA ALA A 160 -5.26 -21.16 -5.00
C ALA A 160 -4.35 -20.15 -4.27
N ALA A 161 -4.77 -18.88 -4.17
CA ALA A 161 -4.03 -17.86 -3.45
C ALA A 161 -3.96 -18.14 -1.93
N LEU A 162 -5.04 -18.65 -1.33
CA LEU A 162 -5.07 -19.03 0.08
C LEU A 162 -4.21 -20.27 0.38
N ASP A 163 -4.10 -21.19 -0.58
CA ASP A 163 -3.27 -22.38 -0.45
C ASP A 163 -1.78 -22.02 -0.45
N ALA A 164 -1.36 -21.15 -1.36
CA ALA A 164 0.00 -20.62 -1.42
C ALA A 164 0.40 -19.83 -0.16
N ALA A 165 -0.57 -19.36 0.63
CA ALA A 165 -0.36 -18.62 1.86
C ALA A 165 -0.15 -19.50 3.12
N ARG A 166 -0.31 -20.82 3.02
CA ARG A 166 -0.24 -21.74 4.16
C ARG A 166 1.17 -21.91 4.72
#